data_AF-A0A7S2QAS1-F1
#
_entry.id   AF-A0A7S2QAS1-F1
#
_cell.length_a   1.000
_cell.length_b   1.000
_cell.length_c   1.000
_cell.angle_alpha   90.00
_cell.angle_beta   90.00
_cell.angle_gamma   90.00
#
_symmetry.space_group_name_H-M   'P 1'
#
loop_
_entity.id
_entity.type
_entity.pdbx_description
1 polymer ?
#
loop_
_entity_poly.entity_id
_entity_poly.type
_entity_poly.pdbx_seq_one_letter_code
_entity_poly.pdbx_strand_id
1 'polypeptide(L)'
;AVQAALEPSAQPLKDLRASDVIGDFTLHWAHAIGGALLFTYAAYGIFLGWQIRLGNGAKVYPLSYDQPARERHPWVMGITLAFLFLEIPDGLTLMVTGDQRLLASTHASTSVLCAGAMAGVAMLGAAAGA
;
A
#
# COMPACT_ATOMS: atom_id res chain seq x y z
N ALA A 1 -8.50 -13.04 -21.28
CA ALA A 1 -8.33 -14.24 -20.42
C ALA A 1 -8.50 -13.89 -18.94
N VAL A 2 -7.58 -13.15 -18.31
CA VAL A 2 -7.66 -12.81 -16.87
C VAL A 2 -8.91 -11.99 -16.50
N GLN A 3 -9.24 -10.93 -17.23
CA GLN A 3 -10.43 -10.10 -16.93
C GLN A 3 -11.75 -10.87 -17.09
N ALA A 4 -11.86 -11.72 -18.12
CA ALA A 4 -13.01 -12.61 -18.29
C ALA A 4 -13.10 -13.70 -17.21
N ALA A 5 -11.97 -14.13 -16.65
CA ALA A 5 -11.94 -15.08 -15.53
C ALA A 5 -12.34 -14.43 -14.18
N LEU A 6 -12.21 -13.10 -14.06
CA LEU A 6 -12.55 -12.33 -12.86
C LEU A 6 -13.98 -11.79 -12.89
N GLU A 7 -14.68 -11.83 -14.04
CA GLU A 7 -16.06 -11.35 -14.17
C GLU A 7 -17.04 -12.01 -13.19
N PRO A 8 -17.03 -13.34 -12.99
CA PRO A 8 -17.93 -13.99 -12.04
C PRO A 8 -17.66 -13.59 -10.58
N SER A 9 -16.39 -13.36 -10.22
CA SER A 9 -16.00 -12.90 -8.87
C SER A 9 -16.18 -11.39 -8.67
N ALA A 10 -16.34 -10.63 -9.75
CA ALA A 10 -16.62 -9.20 -9.74
C ALA A 10 -18.08 -8.87 -9.41
N GLN A 11 -19.02 -9.76 -9.75
CA GLN A 11 -20.45 -9.47 -9.65
C GLN A 11 -20.90 -9.08 -8.23
N PRO A 12 -20.48 -9.77 -7.15
CA PRO A 12 -20.83 -9.36 -5.78
C PRO A 12 -20.34 -7.94 -5.42
N LEU A 13 -19.19 -7.52 -5.95
CA LEU A 13 -18.65 -6.17 -5.73
C LEU A 13 -19.42 -5.10 -6.52
N LYS A 14 -19.87 -5.43 -7.74
CA LYS A 14 -20.76 -4.57 -8.53
C LYS A 14 -22.11 -4.41 -7.84
N ASP A 15 -22.66 -5.49 -7.29
CA ASP A 15 -23.94 -5.47 -6.55
C ASP A 15 -23.81 -4.68 -5.24
N LEU A 16 -22.69 -4.83 -4.52
CA LEU A 16 -22.34 -4.01 -3.35
C LEU A 16 -22.21 -2.53 -3.67
N ARG A 17 -21.56 -2.20 -4.79
CA ARG A 17 -21.46 -0.81 -5.29
C ARG A 17 -22.82 -0.23 -5.68
N ALA A 18 -23.71 -1.06 -6.23
CA ALA A 18 -25.07 -0.66 -6.57
C ALA A 18 -26.01 -0.60 -5.35
N SER A 19 -25.58 -1.14 -4.22
CA SER A 19 -26.30 -1.09 -2.95
C SER A 19 -25.90 0.14 -2.15
N ASP A 20 -26.85 0.76 -1.44
CA ASP A 20 -26.57 1.86 -0.50
C ASP A 20 -25.80 1.41 0.77
N VAL A 21 -25.33 0.16 0.82
CA VAL A 21 -24.65 -0.42 1.99
C VAL A 21 -23.28 0.22 2.20
N ILE A 22 -22.55 0.49 1.12
CA ILE A 22 -21.28 1.22 1.17
C ILE A 22 -21.57 2.62 0.61
N GLY A 23 -21.89 3.56 1.49
CA GLY A 23 -22.27 4.91 1.07
C GLY A 23 -21.27 5.56 0.11
N ASP A 24 -21.77 6.40 -0.80
CA ASP A 24 -21.02 7.01 -1.91
C ASP A 24 -19.68 7.61 -1.51
N PHE A 25 -19.61 8.23 -0.33
CA PHE A 25 -18.37 8.80 0.19
C PHE A 25 -17.25 7.75 0.31
N THR A 26 -17.54 6.58 0.85
CA THR A 26 -16.56 5.52 1.04
C THR A 26 -16.10 4.98 -0.31
N LEU A 27 -17.03 4.73 -1.25
CA LEU A 27 -16.68 4.26 -2.60
C LEU A 27 -15.83 5.27 -3.39
N HIS A 28 -16.03 6.56 -3.14
CA HIS A 28 -15.33 7.62 -3.86
C HIS A 28 -13.96 7.96 -3.25
N TRP A 29 -13.83 7.86 -1.93
CA TRP A 29 -12.67 8.38 -1.21
C TRP A 29 -11.82 7.33 -0.52
N ALA A 30 -12.29 6.10 -0.32
CA ALA A 30 -11.53 5.06 0.39
C ALA A 30 -10.11 4.92 -0.17
N HIS A 31 -9.99 4.72 -1.48
CA HIS A 31 -8.70 4.54 -2.14
C HIS A 31 -7.79 5.77 -2.04
N ALA A 32 -8.37 6.97 -2.16
CA ALA A 32 -7.59 8.20 -2.07
C ALA A 32 -7.07 8.45 -0.65
N ILE A 33 -7.93 8.23 0.36
CA ILE A 33 -7.58 8.41 1.78
C ILE A 33 -6.55 7.35 2.20
N GLY A 34 -6.80 6.09 1.87
CA GLY A 34 -5.91 5.00 2.19
C GLY A 34 -4.58 5.10 1.45
N GLY A 35 -4.59 5.52 0.18
CA GLY A 35 -3.39 5.87 -0.58
C GLY A 35 -2.58 7.02 0.05
N ALA A 36 -3.24 8.05 0.60
CA ALA A 36 -2.57 9.14 1.31
C ALA A 36 -1.91 8.68 2.63
N LEU A 37 -2.59 7.79 3.38
CA LEU A 37 -2.01 7.17 4.57
C LEU A 37 -0.81 6.30 4.22
N LEU A 38 -0.95 5.45 3.20
CA LEU A 38 0.14 4.61 2.69
C LEU A 38 1.35 5.47 2.31
N PHE A 39 1.14 6.54 1.55
CA PHE A 39 2.22 7.46 1.16
C PHE A 39 2.90 8.09 2.37
N THR A 40 2.13 8.55 3.35
CA THR A 40 2.67 9.20 4.55
C THR A 40 3.54 8.24 5.38
N TYR A 41 3.04 7.04 5.64
CA TYR A 41 3.79 6.02 6.37
C TYR A 41 5.02 5.55 5.59
N ALA A 42 4.89 5.35 4.28
CA ALA A 42 6.01 4.96 3.42
C ALA A 42 7.11 6.03 3.40
N ALA A 43 6.74 7.31 3.22
CA ALA A 43 7.68 8.42 3.22
C ALA A 43 8.43 8.53 4.56
N TYR A 44 7.71 8.38 5.68
CA TYR A 44 8.33 8.38 7.00
C TYR A 44 9.24 7.17 7.23
N GLY A 45 8.84 5.98 6.77
CA GLY A 45 9.67 4.78 6.79
C GLY A 45 10.97 4.97 6.01
N ILE A 46 10.88 5.50 4.78
CA ILE A 46 12.06 5.82 3.94
C ILE A 46 12.99 6.80 4.67
N PHE A 47 12.44 7.86 5.26
CA PHE A 47 13.21 8.82 6.05
C PHE A 47 13.98 8.13 7.18
N LEU A 48 13.31 7.32 8.01
CA LEU A 48 13.97 6.61 9.10
C LEU A 48 15.04 5.64 8.60
N GLY A 49 14.76 4.91 7.52
CA GLY A 49 15.71 3.99 6.87
C GLY A 49 16.94 4.71 6.35
N TRP A 50 16.80 5.95 5.86
CA TRP A 50 17.92 6.81 5.47
C TRP A 50 18.74 7.25 6.69
N GLN A 51 18.08 7.65 7.78
CA GLN A 51 18.77 8.04 9.01
C GLN A 51 19.58 6.90 9.62
N ILE A 52 19.09 5.65 9.55
CA ILE A 52 19.84 4.47 9.99
C ILE A 52 21.13 4.32 9.17
N ARG A 53 21.08 4.50 7.84
CA ARG A 53 22.25 4.41 6.95
C ARG A 53 23.28 5.52 7.19
N LEU A 54 22.83 6.69 7.64
CA LEU A 54 23.70 7.80 8.03
C LEU A 54 24.33 7.62 9.44
N GLY A 55 24.06 6.52 10.14
CA GLY A 55 24.58 6.28 11.49
C GLY A 55 23.71 6.87 12.61
N ASN A 56 22.58 7.51 12.29
CA ASN A 56 21.66 8.12 13.27
C ASN A 56 20.62 7.13 13.82
N GLY A 57 20.95 5.83 13.85
CA GLY A 57 20.00 4.77 14.22
C GLY A 57 19.49 4.85 15.67
N ALA A 58 20.29 5.41 16.58
CA ALA A 58 19.95 5.60 17.99
C ALA A 58 19.17 6.90 18.26
N LYS A 59 19.00 7.76 17.25
CA LYS A 59 18.30 9.05 17.42
C LYS A 59 16.79 8.84 17.42
N VAL A 60 16.11 9.54 18.33
CA VAL A 60 14.64 9.64 18.37
C VAL A 60 14.20 10.81 17.49
N TYR A 61 13.22 10.56 16.62
CA TYR A 61 12.65 11.55 15.70
C TYR A 61 11.16 11.81 16.05
N PRO A 62 10.58 12.93 15.56
CA PRO A 62 9.14 13.18 15.73
C PRO A 62 8.31 12.03 15.18
N LEU A 63 7.19 11.67 15.83
CA LEU A 63 6.33 10.53 15.44
C LEU A 63 6.95 9.14 15.65
N SER A 64 8.02 9.04 16.45
CA SER A 64 8.64 7.76 16.82
C SER A 64 8.20 7.19 18.17
N TYR A 65 7.31 7.85 18.92
CA TYR A 65 6.82 7.39 20.22
C TYR A 65 7.97 7.02 21.20
N ASP A 66 8.97 7.92 21.29
CA ASP A 66 10.19 7.74 22.08
C ASP A 66 11.08 6.55 21.68
N GLN A 67 10.81 5.90 20.56
CA GLN A 67 11.64 4.84 20.02
C GLN A 67 12.77 5.39 19.14
N PRO A 68 13.99 4.83 19.22
CA PRO A 68 15.07 5.18 18.29
C PRO A 68 14.72 4.74 16.86
N ALA A 69 15.30 5.41 15.86
CA ALA A 69 15.03 5.16 14.45
C ALA A 69 15.16 3.67 14.06
N ARG A 70 16.15 2.96 14.61
CA ARG A 70 16.38 1.52 14.34
C ARG A 70 15.23 0.63 14.82
N GLU A 71 14.59 0.98 15.93
CA GLU A 71 13.45 0.23 16.48
C GLU A 71 12.14 0.64 15.81
N ARG A 72 11.98 1.93 15.51
CA ARG A 72 10.74 2.46 14.92
C ARG A 72 10.58 2.09 13.44
N HIS A 73 11.68 2.03 12.69
CA HIS A 73 11.65 1.79 11.24
C HIS A 73 10.94 0.48 10.86
N PRO A 74 11.25 -0.69 11.45
CA PRO A 74 10.52 -1.92 11.19
C PRO A 74 9.02 -1.82 11.45
N TRP A 75 8.59 -1.14 12.52
CA TRP A 75 7.17 -0.92 12.83
C TRP A 75 6.46 -0.09 11.77
N VAL A 76 7.06 1.04 11.37
CA VAL A 76 6.51 1.91 10.33
C VAL A 76 6.40 1.16 9.00
N MET A 77 7.40 0.32 8.68
CA MET A 77 7.37 -0.48 7.46
C MET A 77 6.35 -1.62 7.50
N GLY A 78 6.14 -2.24 8.66
CA GLY A 78 5.05 -3.20 8.86
C GLY A 78 3.67 -2.58 8.67
N ILE A 79 3.44 -1.38 9.22
CA ILE A 79 2.19 -0.63 9.02
C ILE A 79 2.01 -0.25 7.55
N THR A 80 3.08 0.22 6.89
CA THR A 80 3.07 0.54 5.45
C THR A 80 2.67 -0.69 4.62
N LEU A 81 3.23 -1.85 4.94
CA LEU A 81 2.91 -3.11 4.26
C LEU A 81 1.45 -3.52 4.49
N ALA A 82 0.94 -3.36 5.72
CA ALA A 82 -0.46 -3.64 6.02
C ALA A 82 -1.41 -2.76 5.20
N PHE A 83 -1.16 -1.44 5.13
CA PHE A 83 -1.95 -0.55 4.27
C PHE A 83 -1.83 -0.92 2.79
N LEU A 84 -0.64 -1.31 2.31
CA LEU A 84 -0.48 -1.75 0.92
C LEU A 84 -1.39 -2.96 0.60
N PHE A 85 -1.50 -3.92 1.51
CA PHE A 85 -2.40 -5.07 1.35
C PHE A 85 -3.89 -4.72 1.43
N LEU A 86 -4.26 -3.65 2.14
CA LEU A 86 -5.64 -3.15 2.15
C LEU A 86 -5.98 -2.35 0.88
N GLU A 87 -5.01 -1.59 0.35
CA GLU A 87 -5.19 -0.75 -0.83
C GLU A 87 -5.24 -1.54 -2.14
N ILE A 88 -4.53 -2.67 -2.24
CA ILE A 88 -4.52 -3.50 -3.46
C ILE A 88 -5.95 -4.00 -3.81
N PRO A 89 -6.71 -4.61 -2.89
CA PRO A 89 -8.11 -4.98 -3.11
C PRO A 89 -9.01 -3.80 -3.45
N ASP A 90 -8.81 -2.65 -2.83
CA ASP A 90 -9.63 -1.46 -3.06
C ASP A 90 -9.42 -0.89 -4.48
N GLY A 91 -8.16 -0.74 -4.89
CA GLY A 91 -7.81 -0.35 -6.26
C GLY A 91 -8.26 -1.38 -7.31
N LEU A 92 -8.19 -2.68 -6.98
CA LEU A 92 -8.74 -3.74 -7.83
C LEU A 92 -10.25 -3.66 -7.95
N THR A 93 -10.97 -3.36 -6.87
CA THR A 93 -12.43 -3.18 -6.87
C THR A 93 -12.83 -2.03 -7.78
N LEU A 94 -12.13 -0.90 -7.73
CA LEU A 94 -12.35 0.22 -8.64
C LEU A 94 -12.11 -0.15 -10.11
N MET A 95 -11.04 -0.91 -10.40
CA MET A 95 -10.74 -1.35 -11.77
C MET A 95 -11.73 -2.39 -12.31
N VAL A 96 -12.19 -3.32 -11.46
CA VAL A 96 -13.07 -4.44 -11.85
C VAL A 96 -14.53 -4.00 -11.94
N THR A 97 -14.93 -2.98 -11.17
CA THR A 97 -16.25 -2.35 -11.28
C THR A 97 -16.30 -1.27 -12.38
N GLY A 98 -15.15 -0.83 -12.89
CA GLY A 98 -15.06 0.04 -14.07
C GLY A 98 -14.85 -0.74 -15.37
N ASP A 99 -15.12 -0.10 -16.50
CA ASP A 99 -14.93 -0.70 -17.84
C ASP A 99 -13.46 -0.69 -18.32
N GLN A 100 -12.49 -0.42 -17.44
CA GLN A 100 -11.08 -0.29 -17.83
C GLN A 100 -10.35 -1.64 -17.79
N ARG A 101 -9.35 -1.79 -18.65
CA ARG A 101 -8.49 -2.97 -18.66
C ARG A 101 -7.51 -2.92 -17.49
N LEU A 102 -7.27 -4.06 -16.85
CA LEU A 102 -6.29 -4.16 -15.76
C LEU A 102 -4.90 -3.69 -16.22
N LEU A 103 -4.22 -2.93 -15.35
CA LEU A 103 -2.88 -2.36 -15.59
C LEU A 103 -2.78 -1.37 -16.76
N ALA A 104 -3.91 -0.93 -17.32
CA ALA A 104 -3.88 0.05 -18.41
C ALA A 104 -3.42 1.45 -17.96
N SER A 105 -3.62 1.79 -16.68
CA SER A 105 -3.20 3.08 -16.15
C SER A 105 -1.72 3.09 -15.77
N THR A 106 -1.07 4.24 -15.96
CA THR A 106 0.31 4.48 -15.51
C THR A 106 0.44 4.25 -14.00
N HIS A 107 -0.56 4.65 -13.22
CA HIS A 107 -0.60 4.36 -11.79
C HIS A 107 -0.57 2.85 -11.51
N ALA A 108 -1.49 2.06 -12.07
CA ALA A 108 -1.58 0.63 -11.76
C ALA A 108 -0.32 -0.15 -12.20
N SER A 109 0.22 0.15 -13.38
CA SER A 109 1.43 -0.52 -13.90
C SER A 109 2.68 -0.19 -13.08
N THR A 110 2.89 1.09 -12.73
CA THR A 110 4.02 1.49 -11.88
C THR A 110 3.88 0.97 -10.45
N SER A 111 2.67 0.93 -9.88
CA SER A 111 2.42 0.36 -8.55
C SER A 111 2.82 -1.12 -8.46
N VAL A 112 2.55 -1.93 -9.47
CA VAL A 112 3.00 -3.34 -9.51
C VAL A 112 4.53 -3.45 -9.51
N LEU A 113 5.22 -2.63 -10.32
CA LEU A 113 6.69 -2.62 -10.35
C LEU A 113 7.28 -2.18 -9.02
N CYS A 114 6.73 -1.13 -8.41
CA CYS A 114 7.14 -0.64 -7.10
C CYS A 114 6.92 -1.68 -5.99
N ALA A 115 5.78 -2.37 -5.98
CA ALA A 115 5.50 -3.45 -5.04
C ALA A 115 6.52 -4.60 -5.18
N GLY A 116 6.85 -4.99 -6.41
CA GLY A 116 7.88 -5.99 -6.68
C GLY A 116 9.27 -5.55 -6.20
N ALA A 117 9.64 -4.30 -6.45
CA ALA A 117 10.91 -3.75 -5.98
C ALA A 117 10.99 -3.69 -4.44
N MET A 118 9.92 -3.26 -3.77
CA MET A 118 9.85 -3.25 -2.30
C MET A 118 9.97 -4.65 -1.71
N ALA A 119 9.28 -5.64 -2.29
CA ALA A 119 9.41 -7.04 -1.88
C ALA A 119 10.86 -7.53 -2.03
N GLY A 120 11.52 -7.20 -3.15
CA GLY A 120 12.94 -7.52 -3.37
C GLY A 120 13.85 -6.90 -2.31
N VAL A 121 13.67 -5.62 -1.99
CA VAL A 121 14.45 -4.93 -0.95
C VAL A 121 14.19 -5.55 0.43
N ALA A 122 12.95 -5.89 0.76
CA ALA A 122 12.61 -6.55 2.02
C ALA A 122 13.27 -7.94 2.15
N MET A 123 13.23 -8.74 1.08
CA MET A 123 13.88 -10.06 1.06
C MET A 123 15.40 -9.96 1.21
N LEU A 124 16.04 -9.00 0.53
CA LEU A 124 17.48 -8.75 0.67
C LEU A 124 17.84 -8.30 2.10
N GLY A 125 17.01 -7.43 2.70
CA GLY A 125 17.18 -7.01 4.09
C GLY A 125 17.07 -8.18 5.08
N ALA A 126 16.08 -9.06 4.90
CA ALA A 126 15.91 -10.26 5.73
C ALA A 126 17.06 -11.25 5.57
N ALA A 127 17.54 -11.47 4.34
CA ALA A 127 18.65 -12.38 4.05
C ALA A 127 20.01 -11.87 4.56
N ALA A 128 20.19 -10.54 4.67
CA ALA A 128 21.41 -9.92 5.14
C ALA A 128 21.59 -9.94 6.67
N GLY A 129 20.63 -10.47 7.43
CA GLY A 129 20.74 -10.62 8.89
C GLY A 129 20.71 -9.29 9.65
N ALA A 130 19.66 -8.48 9.41
CA ALA A 130 19.37 -7.30 10.23
C ALA A 130 19.02 -7.67 11.68
#